data_AF-A0A0M3HKQ0-F1
#
_entry.id   AF-A0A0M3HKQ0-F1
#
_cell.length_a   1.000
_cell.length_b   1.000
_cell.length_c   1.000
_cell.angle_alpha   90.00
_cell.angle_beta   90.00
_cell.angle_gamma   90.00
#
_symmetry.space_group_name_H-M   'P 1'
#
loop_
_entity.id
_entity.type
_entity.pdbx_description
1 polymer ?
#
loop_
_entity_poly.entity_id
_entity_poly.type
_entity_poly.pdbx_seq_one_letter_code
_entity_poly.pdbx_strand_id
1 'polypeptide(L)'
;MLLSRSTQQQHAKDWRGRTPLHLASMNGHYEMVSLLIAQGSNINVMDQNGWTGMHYATKAGHINVVKLFVKSSADPQAETKEGKVRNFEF
;
A
#
# COMPACT_ATOMS: atom_id res chain seq x y z
N MET A 1 -3.38 25.71 -9.85
CA MET A 1 -4.00 24.40 -9.51
C MET A 1 -3.07 23.68 -8.54
N LEU A 2 -3.48 23.51 -7.27
CA LEU A 2 -2.64 23.03 -6.16
C LEU A 2 -2.71 21.50 -5.91
N LEU A 3 -3.34 20.73 -6.82
CA LEU A 3 -3.63 19.30 -6.61
C LEU A 3 -2.48 18.35 -6.98
N SER A 4 -1.39 18.82 -7.63
CA SER A 4 -0.28 17.92 -8.04
C SER A 4 0.81 17.70 -6.98
N ARG A 5 0.90 18.54 -5.94
CA ARG A 5 1.96 18.40 -4.92
C ARG A 5 1.63 17.34 -3.86
N SER A 6 0.35 17.09 -3.57
CA SER A 6 -0.09 16.14 -2.55
C SER A 6 -0.01 14.68 -3.02
N THR A 7 -0.17 14.40 -4.31
CA THR A 7 -0.14 13.02 -4.86
C THR A 7 1.29 12.48 -5.07
N GLN A 8 2.28 13.37 -5.26
CA GLN A 8 3.69 12.96 -5.44
C GLN A 8 4.34 12.43 -4.16
N GLN A 9 3.92 12.87 -2.96
CA GLN A 9 4.50 12.38 -1.70
C GLN A 9 4.00 10.99 -1.31
N GLN A 10 2.83 10.56 -1.79
CA GLN A 10 2.28 9.23 -1.52
C GLN A 10 3.08 8.11 -2.23
N HIS A 11 3.77 8.45 -3.31
CA HIS A 11 4.59 7.54 -4.13
C HIS A 11 6.10 7.80 -4.00
N ALA A 12 6.51 8.75 -3.16
CA ALA A 12 7.92 9.05 -2.96
C ALA A 12 8.61 7.82 -2.34
N LYS A 13 9.50 7.21 -3.12
CA LYS A 13 10.37 6.14 -2.67
C LYS A 13 11.66 6.74 -2.15
N ASP A 14 12.16 6.22 -1.03
CA ASP A 14 13.52 6.52 -0.61
C ASP A 14 14.56 5.78 -1.48
N TRP A 15 15.84 5.96 -1.16
CA TRP A 15 16.95 5.34 -1.89
C TRP A 15 16.95 3.80 -1.85
N ARG A 16 16.17 3.17 -0.96
CA ARG A 16 15.95 1.72 -0.89
C ARG A 16 14.66 1.26 -1.57
N GLY A 17 13.94 2.17 -2.23
CA GLY A 17 12.65 1.87 -2.85
C GLY A 17 11.47 1.84 -1.87
N ARG A 18 11.66 2.25 -0.61
CA ARG A 18 10.61 2.19 0.42
C ARG A 18 9.67 3.38 0.29
N THR A 19 8.37 3.10 0.33
CA THR A 19 7.28 4.09 0.37
C THR A 19 6.92 4.45 1.82
N PRO A 20 6.11 5.51 2.05
CA PRO A 20 5.58 5.81 3.38
C PRO A 20 4.85 4.61 4.02
N LEU A 21 4.18 3.77 3.22
CA LEU A 21 3.49 2.57 3.70
C LEU A 21 4.47 1.55 4.30
N HIS A 22 5.66 1.36 3.70
CA HIS A 22 6.70 0.49 4.28
C HIS A 22 7.17 1.00 5.63
N LEU A 23 7.46 2.31 5.73
CA LEU A 23 7.97 2.92 6.95
C LEU A 23 6.93 2.92 8.06
N ALA A 24 5.66 3.22 7.76
CA ALA A 24 4.56 3.15 8.72
C ALA A 24 4.34 1.71 9.22
N SER A 25 4.44 0.73 8.31
CA SER A 25 4.29 -0.69 8.66
C SER A 25 5.44 -1.22 9.52
N MET A 26 6.67 -0.81 9.22
CA MET A 26 7.87 -1.16 9.99
C MET A 26 7.83 -0.66 11.43
N ASN A 27 7.21 0.50 11.66
CA ASN A 27 7.10 1.12 12.99
C ASN A 27 5.76 0.81 13.70
N GLY A 28 4.86 0.08 13.05
CA GLY A 28 3.59 -0.32 13.67
C GLY A 28 2.55 0.80 13.79
N HIS A 29 2.68 1.88 13.01
CA HIS A 29 1.78 3.03 13.06
C HIS A 29 0.44 2.72 12.40
N TYR A 30 -0.44 2.03 13.12
CA TYR A 30 -1.72 1.50 12.61
C TYR A 30 -2.58 2.56 11.91
N GLU A 31 -2.80 3.71 12.54
CA GLU A 31 -3.64 4.79 12.01
C GLU A 31 -3.06 5.36 10.71
N MET A 32 -1.74 5.47 10.62
CA MET A 32 -1.05 5.95 9.42
C MET A 32 -1.15 4.92 8.29
N VAL A 33 -0.99 3.63 8.59
CA VAL A 33 -1.19 2.55 7.60
C VAL A 33 -2.63 2.58 7.08
N SER A 34 -3.62 2.69 7.97
CA SER A 34 -5.03 2.76 7.60
C SER A 34 -5.33 3.96 6.70
N LEU A 35 -4.79 5.14 7.03
CA LEU A 35 -4.95 6.34 6.22
C LEU A 35 -4.34 6.18 4.82
N LEU A 36 -3.12 5.64 4.74
CA LEU A 36 -2.43 5.44 3.45
C LEU A 36 -3.17 4.46 2.55
N ILE A 37 -3.70 3.37 3.11
CA ILE A 37 -4.54 2.41 2.37
C ILE A 37 -5.83 3.07 1.90
N ALA A 38 -6.52 3.82 2.77
CA ALA A 38 -7.76 4.52 2.40
C ALA A 38 -7.57 5.58 1.31
N GLN A 39 -6.37 6.16 1.21
CA GLN A 39 -5.98 7.09 0.14
C GLN A 39 -5.61 6.38 -1.18
N GLY A 40 -5.69 5.05 -1.25
CA GLY A 40 -5.41 4.28 -2.46
C GLY A 40 -3.94 3.91 -2.65
N SER A 41 -3.14 3.87 -1.58
CA SER A 41 -1.77 3.34 -1.67
C SER A 41 -1.80 1.89 -2.15
N ASN A 42 -0.96 1.55 -3.12
CA ASN A 42 -0.78 0.15 -3.53
C ASN A 42 -0.15 -0.66 -2.38
N ILE A 43 -0.95 -1.53 -1.75
CA ILE A 43 -0.52 -2.37 -0.62
C ILE A 43 0.55 -3.42 -0.98
N ASN A 44 0.64 -3.77 -2.27
CA ASN A 44 1.55 -4.78 -2.80
C ASN A 44 2.83 -4.17 -3.37
N VAL A 45 3.04 -2.86 -3.20
CA VAL A 45 4.28 -2.21 -3.64
C VAL A 45 5.48 -2.83 -2.94
N MET A 46 6.50 -3.18 -3.73
CA MET A 46 7.76 -3.73 -3.24
C MET A 46 8.87 -2.68 -3.21
N ASP A 47 9.74 -2.78 -2.20
CA ASP A 47 11.03 -2.10 -2.16
C ASP A 47 12.08 -2.84 -3.02
N GLN A 48 13.34 -2.36 -3.00
CA GLN A 48 14.42 -2.96 -3.80
C GLN A 48 14.78 -4.39 -3.39
N ASN A 49 14.41 -4.83 -2.17
CA ASN A 49 14.64 -6.19 -1.68
C ASN A 49 13.42 -7.09 -1.92
N GLY A 50 12.40 -6.61 -2.62
CA GLY A 50 11.16 -7.34 -2.83
C GLY A 50 10.24 -7.35 -1.61
N TRP A 51 10.47 -6.51 -0.60
CA TRP A 51 9.64 -6.48 0.60
C TRP A 51 8.47 -5.53 0.42
N THR A 52 7.31 -5.94 0.93
CA THR A 52 6.09 -5.11 1.01
C THR A 52 5.91 -4.56 2.42
N GLY A 53 4.96 -3.63 2.62
CA GLY A 53 4.59 -3.14 3.96
C GLY A 53 4.25 -4.28 4.93
N MET A 54 3.53 -5.31 4.48
CA MET A 54 3.18 -6.47 5.30
C MET A 54 4.41 -7.29 5.74
N HIS A 55 5.44 -7.41 4.90
CA HIS A 55 6.71 -8.08 5.29
C HIS A 55 7.37 -7.34 6.46
N TYR A 56 7.44 -6.00 6.39
CA TYR A 56 7.99 -5.18 7.47
C TYR A 56 7.17 -5.31 8.76
N ALA A 57 5.84 -5.21 8.69
CA ALA A 57 4.97 -5.36 9.86
C ALA A 57 5.10 -6.75 10.50
N THR A 58 5.19 -7.80 9.69
CA THR A 58 5.35 -9.19 10.16
C THR A 58 6.69 -9.38 10.84
N LYS A 59 7.79 -8.93 10.21
CA LYS A 59 9.13 -9.02 10.81
C LYS A 59 9.27 -8.24 12.11
N ALA A 60 8.59 -7.09 12.22
CA ALA A 60 8.59 -6.26 13.42
C ALA A 60 7.60 -6.73 14.51
N GLY A 61 6.74 -7.71 14.22
CA GLY A 61 5.77 -8.24 15.18
C GLY A 61 4.52 -7.37 15.38
N HIS A 62 4.21 -6.45 14.46
CA HIS A 62 3.06 -5.55 14.57
C HIS A 62 1.75 -6.22 14.13
N ILE A 63 1.24 -7.11 14.98
CA ILE A 63 0.06 -7.95 14.70
C ILE A 63 -1.17 -7.14 14.23
N ASN A 64 -1.43 -5.98 14.84
CA ASN A 64 -2.59 -5.16 14.47
C ASN A 64 -2.47 -4.59 13.05
N VAL A 65 -1.26 -4.22 12.62
CA VAL A 65 -0.99 -3.78 11.25
C VAL A 65 -1.09 -4.95 10.26
N VAL A 66 -0.61 -6.14 10.64
CA VAL A 66 -0.76 -7.34 9.81
C VAL A 66 -2.25 -7.68 9.60
N LYS A 67 -3.06 -7.64 10.66
CA LYS A 67 -4.52 -7.85 10.56
C LYS A 67 -5.19 -6.82 9.64
N LEU A 68 -4.74 -5.57 9.69
CA LEU A 68 -5.22 -4.52 8.79
C LEU A 68 -4.92 -4.87 7.33
N PHE A 69 -3.69 -5.27 7.00
CA PHE A 69 -3.32 -5.69 5.64
C PHE A 69 -4.16 -6.86 5.13
N VAL A 70 -4.39 -7.88 5.96
CA VAL A 70 -5.23 -9.03 5.61
C VAL A 70 -6.67 -8.59 5.32
N LYS A 71 -7.23 -7.72 6.16
CA LYS A 71 -8.58 -7.17 5.97
C LYS A 71 -8.67 -6.36 4.67
N SER A 72 -7.71 -5.48 4.41
CA SER A 72 -7.68 -4.63 3.22
C SER A 72 -7.44 -5.43 1.92
N SER A 73 -6.78 -6.58 1.99
CA SER A 73 -6.57 -7.46 0.83
C SER A 73 -7.81 -8.31 0.51
N ALA A 74 -8.68 -8.52 1.50
CA ALA A 74 -9.92 -9.29 1.35
C ALA A 74 -11.13 -8.44 0.94
N ASP A 75 -10.96 -7.11 0.81
CA ASP A 75 -12.05 -6.20 0.47
C ASP A 75 -12.28 -6.19 -1.05
N PRO A 76 -13.40 -6.76 -1.56
CA PRO A 76 -13.63 -6.98 -3.01
C PRO A 76 -13.77 -5.68 -3.81
N GLN A 77 -13.92 -4.54 -3.14
CA GLN A 77 -14.05 -3.22 -3.77
C GLN A 77 -12.71 -2.66 -4.30
N ALA A 78 -11.58 -3.28 -3.99
CA ALA A 78 -10.27 -2.85 -4.50
C ALA A 78 -10.02 -3.25 -5.98
N GLU A 79 -10.76 -4.22 -6.52
CA GLU A 79 -10.55 -4.72 -7.90
C GLU A 79 -11.36 -3.98 -9.00
N THR A 80 -12.24 -3.04 -8.66
CA THR A 80 -13.17 -2.47 -9.67
C THR A 80 -12.74 -1.14 -10.30
N LYS A 81 -11.46 -0.73 -10.16
CA LYS A 81 -10.90 0.36 -10.98
C LYS A 81 -10.09 -0.09 -12.20
N GLU A 82 -10.01 -1.40 -12.45
CA GLU A 82 -9.58 -1.91 -13.75
C GLU A 82 -10.79 -2.35 -14.58
N GLY A 83 -11.62 -1.37 -14.94
CA GLY A 83 -12.62 -1.46 -16.00
C GLY A 83 -11.99 -1.60 -17.39
N LYS A 84 -11.20 -2.64 -17.62
CA LYS A 84 -10.90 -3.15 -18.96
C LYS A 84 -11.04 -4.66 -18.94
N VAL A 85 -12.29 -5.10 -18.92
CA VAL A 85 -12.67 -6.33 -19.62
C VAL A 85 -12.04 -6.25 -21.01
N ARG A 86 -10.95 -6.98 -21.21
CA ARG A 86 -10.43 -7.29 -22.53
C ARG A 86 -11.47 -8.21 -23.16
N ASN A 87 -12.44 -7.60 -23.84
CA ASN A 87 -13.26 -8.28 -24.83
C ASN A 87 -12.29 -8.68 -25.96
N PHE A 88 -11.70 -9.87 -25.85
CA PHE A 88 -11.22 -10.58 -27.00
C PHE A 88 -12.44 -11.30 -27.58
N GLU A 89 -13.14 -10.65 -28.48
CA GLU A 89 -14.01 -11.34 -29.43
C GLU A 89 -13.22 -11.60 -30.70
N PHE A 90 -13.34 -12.82 -31.23
CA PHE A 90 -12.91 -13.20 -32.58
C PHE A 90 -13.88 -12.63 -33.62
#